data_AF-A0A7W1KYA8-F1
#
_entry.id   AF-A0A7W1KYA8-F1
#
_cell.length_a   1.000
_cell.length_b   1.000
_cell.length_c   1.000
_cell.angle_alpha   90.00
_cell.angle_beta   90.00
_cell.angle_gamma   90.00
#
_symmetry.space_group_name_H-M   'P 1'
#
loop_
_entity.id
_entity.type
_entity.pdbx_description
1 polymer ?
#
loop_
_entity_poly.entity_id
_entity_poly.type
_entity_poly.pdbx_seq_one_letter_code
_entity_poly.pdbx_strand_id
1 'polypeptide(L)'
;MATKRNRKGQVRRDGRPPRRISKKDQILSLFLSGMNEVEDLAIITGSRPSYVGSILQESGLISGYFDLYTSTAHPMNVYSKFFAGKLGFKDEETARESVDLINHLYEQFALAQDRAGQHHALAMALTMFDRARWTSKGREAGIFREWLLKRLNEARLEDEEVEKLETDASSAHG
;
A
#
# COMPACT_ATOMS: atom_id res chain seq x y z
N MET A 1 35.59 66.34 -26.49
CA MET A 1 34.99 66.15 -25.15
C MET A 1 33.79 65.20 -25.28
N ALA A 2 33.95 63.97 -24.78
CA ALA A 2 32.85 63.03 -24.52
C ALA A 2 32.00 63.58 -23.33
N THR A 3 30.73 63.21 -23.08
CA THR A 3 30.18 61.85 -22.99
C THR A 3 28.64 61.89 -22.95
N LYS A 4 27.99 60.90 -23.59
CA LYS A 4 26.57 60.53 -23.44
C LYS A 4 26.23 60.14 -21.99
N ARG A 5 25.04 60.53 -21.49
CA ARG A 5 24.39 59.87 -20.35
C ARG A 5 23.01 59.34 -20.73
N ASN A 6 22.95 58.01 -20.79
CA ASN A 6 21.78 57.18 -21.06
C ASN A 6 21.07 56.90 -19.73
N ARG A 7 19.81 57.31 -19.57
CA ARG A 7 18.96 56.95 -18.42
C ARG A 7 18.31 55.59 -18.71
N LYS A 8 18.83 54.51 -18.13
CA LYS A 8 18.10 53.23 -18.01
C LYS A 8 17.48 53.14 -16.63
N GLY A 9 16.16 53.01 -16.61
CA GLY A 9 15.35 52.78 -15.41
C GLY A 9 15.77 51.52 -14.67
N GLN A 10 15.82 51.63 -13.35
CA GLN A 10 16.13 50.58 -12.40
C GLN A 10 15.00 49.54 -12.37
N VAL A 11 15.28 48.33 -12.83
CA VAL A 11 14.55 47.14 -12.37
C VAL A 11 15.30 46.61 -11.15
N ARG A 12 14.69 46.69 -9.98
CA ARG A 12 15.22 46.07 -8.75
C ARG A 12 15.22 44.54 -8.94
N ARG A 13 16.39 43.97 -9.19
CA ARG A 13 16.64 42.53 -9.10
C ARG A 13 17.02 42.21 -7.67
N ASP A 14 16.04 41.84 -6.85
CA ASP A 14 16.34 41.03 -5.67
C ASP A 14 16.83 39.67 -6.17
N GLY A 15 18.14 39.43 -6.06
CA GLY A 15 18.85 38.26 -6.56
C GLY A 15 18.53 36.94 -5.85
N ARG A 16 17.30 36.75 -5.36
CA ARG A 16 16.86 35.43 -4.91
C ARG A 16 16.50 34.59 -6.13
N PRO A 17 17.08 33.39 -6.31
CA PRO A 17 16.61 32.48 -7.34
C PRO A 17 15.11 32.22 -7.13
N PRO A 18 14.30 32.14 -8.20
CA PRO A 18 12.89 31.84 -8.07
C PRO A 18 12.75 30.55 -7.26
N ARG A 19 12.01 30.59 -6.14
CA ARG A 19 11.72 29.40 -5.34
C ARG A 19 11.07 28.40 -6.30
N ARG A 20 11.78 27.31 -6.60
CA ARG A 20 11.21 26.20 -7.37
C ARG A 20 10.01 25.71 -6.58
N ILE A 21 8.82 25.87 -7.15
CA ILE A 21 7.58 25.38 -6.55
C ILE A 21 7.76 23.87 -6.34
N SER A 22 7.57 23.40 -5.11
CA SER A 22 7.75 21.98 -4.81
C SER A 22 6.66 21.15 -5.52
N LYS A 23 6.91 19.86 -5.74
CA LYS A 23 5.87 18.96 -6.28
C LYS A 23 4.62 18.95 -5.39
N LYS A 24 4.80 19.03 -4.06
CA LYS A 24 3.71 19.15 -3.10
C LYS A 24 2.85 20.39 -3.36
N ASP A 25 3.48 21.55 -3.51
CA ASP A 25 2.74 22.80 -3.75
C ASP A 25 2.02 22.79 -5.11
N GLN A 26 2.61 22.15 -6.13
CA GLN A 26 1.97 21.97 -7.44
C GLN A 26 0.73 21.08 -7.33
N ILE A 27 0.84 19.93 -6.65
CA ILE A 27 -0.27 18.99 -6.42
C ILE A 27 -1.43 19.69 -5.70
N LEU A 28 -1.13 20.41 -4.61
CA LEU A 28 -2.15 21.11 -3.83
C LEU A 28 -2.82 22.22 -4.63
N SER A 29 -2.05 22.98 -5.41
CA SER A 29 -2.60 24.07 -6.23
C SER A 29 -3.53 23.55 -7.32
N LEU A 30 -3.16 22.47 -8.00
CA LEU A 30 -3.99 21.86 -9.04
C LEU A 30 -5.29 21.28 -8.46
N PHE A 31 -5.20 20.59 -7.32
CA PHE A 31 -6.39 20.06 -6.64
C PHE A 31 -7.35 21.18 -6.23
N LEU A 32 -6.84 22.24 -5.60
CA LEU A 32 -7.66 23.40 -5.20
C LEU A 32 -8.22 24.18 -6.40
N SER A 33 -7.64 24.02 -7.60
CA SER A 33 -8.20 24.58 -8.85
C SER A 33 -9.33 23.73 -9.46
N GLY A 34 -9.68 22.60 -8.85
CA GLY A 34 -10.79 21.74 -9.23
C GLY A 34 -10.39 20.45 -9.95
N MET A 35 -9.10 20.15 -10.07
CA MET A 35 -8.63 18.87 -10.60
C MET A 35 -8.57 17.82 -9.48
N ASN A 36 -9.67 17.10 -9.31
CA ASN A 36 -9.85 16.22 -8.15
C ASN A 36 -9.45 14.76 -8.42
N GLU A 37 -9.14 14.40 -9.66
CA GLU A 37 -8.70 13.06 -10.04
C GLU A 37 -7.21 12.88 -9.74
N VAL A 38 -6.87 11.87 -8.93
CA VAL A 38 -5.49 11.60 -8.47
C VAL A 38 -4.58 11.21 -9.63
N GLU A 39 -5.11 10.45 -10.58
CA GLU A 39 -4.43 9.98 -11.78
C GLU A 39 -4.00 11.16 -12.68
N ASP A 40 -4.89 12.13 -12.88
CA ASP A 40 -4.63 13.32 -13.69
C ASP A 40 -3.54 14.19 -13.04
N LEU A 41 -3.63 14.38 -11.72
CA LEU A 41 -2.62 15.09 -10.94
C LEU A 41 -1.25 14.41 -11.00
N ALA A 42 -1.22 13.07 -10.97
CA ALA A 42 0.01 12.29 -11.07
C ALA A 42 0.67 12.47 -12.44
N ILE A 43 -0.12 12.42 -13.52
CA ILE A 43 0.36 12.64 -14.89
C ILE A 43 0.95 14.04 -15.04
N ILE A 44 0.22 15.09 -14.63
CA ILE A 44 0.63 16.49 -14.84
C ILE A 44 1.86 16.86 -14.02
N THR A 45 1.95 16.36 -12.78
CA THR A 45 3.06 16.70 -11.88
C THR A 45 4.27 15.78 -12.05
N GLY A 46 4.17 14.75 -12.91
CA GLY A 46 5.18 13.70 -13.06
C GLY A 46 5.44 12.99 -11.72
N SER A 47 4.38 12.71 -10.98
CA SER A 47 4.39 12.06 -9.68
C SER A 47 3.74 10.68 -9.77
N ARG A 48 3.98 9.82 -8.78
CA ARG A 48 3.23 8.57 -8.65
C ARG A 48 1.85 8.86 -8.05
N PRO A 49 0.77 8.17 -8.48
CA PRO A 49 -0.55 8.33 -7.87
C PRO A 49 -0.52 8.22 -6.34
N SER A 50 0.25 7.26 -5.83
CA SER A 50 0.43 7.05 -4.39
C SER A 50 0.99 8.25 -3.64
N TYR A 51 1.94 8.96 -4.24
CA TYR A 51 2.52 10.18 -3.67
C TYR A 51 1.54 11.36 -3.71
N VAL A 52 0.75 11.46 -4.78
CA VAL A 52 -0.30 12.47 -4.90
C VAL A 52 -1.37 12.24 -3.84
N GLY A 53 -1.90 11.02 -3.76
CA GLY A 53 -2.94 10.69 -2.81
C GLY A 53 -2.49 10.81 -1.36
N SER A 54 -1.24 10.46 -1.03
CA SER A 54 -0.70 10.69 0.33
C SER A 54 -0.64 12.18 0.68
N ILE A 55 -0.21 13.05 -0.24
CA ILE A 55 -0.19 14.51 -0.03
C ILE A 55 -1.60 15.06 0.22
N LEU A 56 -2.57 14.65 -0.61
CA LEU A 56 -3.94 15.14 -0.51
C LEU A 56 -4.61 14.66 0.78
N GLN A 57 -4.34 13.41 1.19
CA GLN A 57 -4.82 12.85 2.45
C GLN A 57 -4.19 13.54 3.67
N GLU A 58 -2.86 13.69 3.70
CA GLU A 58 -2.15 14.42 4.77
C GLU A 58 -2.62 15.87 4.91
N SER A 59 -3.06 16.46 3.80
CA SER A 59 -3.58 17.83 3.75
C SER A 59 -5.08 17.91 4.05
N GLY A 60 -5.75 16.78 4.34
CA GLY A 60 -7.18 16.72 4.65
C GLY A 60 -8.11 17.03 3.48
N LEU A 61 -7.60 17.02 2.25
CA LEU A 61 -8.34 17.38 1.04
C LEU A 61 -9.14 16.22 0.45
N ILE A 62 -8.69 14.98 0.69
CA ILE A 62 -9.42 13.77 0.34
C ILE A 62 -9.44 12.82 1.54
N SER A 63 -10.50 12.05 1.64
CA SER A 63 -10.63 10.93 2.57
C SER A 63 -10.68 9.62 1.80
N GLY A 64 -10.10 8.55 2.34
CA GLY A 64 -10.29 7.21 1.79
C GLY A 64 -9.31 6.80 0.68
N TYR A 65 -8.35 7.65 0.30
CA TYR A 65 -7.25 7.21 -0.56
C TYR A 65 -6.27 6.38 0.25
N PHE A 66 -6.22 5.08 -0.02
CA PHE A 66 -5.36 4.14 0.70
C PHE A 66 -4.56 3.34 -0.30
N ASP A 67 -3.25 3.60 -0.37
CA ASP A 67 -2.36 2.75 -1.13
C ASP A 67 -1.89 1.59 -0.24
N LEU A 68 -2.43 0.40 -0.51
CA LEU A 68 -2.06 -0.85 0.15
C LEU A 68 -0.57 -1.17 0.00
N TYR A 69 0.09 -0.62 -1.03
CA TYR A 69 1.53 -0.70 -1.22
C TYR A 69 2.31 0.05 -0.12
N THR A 70 1.79 1.18 0.37
CA THR A 70 2.55 2.10 1.24
C THR A 70 2.21 1.96 2.71
N SER A 71 0.96 1.62 3.06
CA SER A 71 0.52 1.58 4.45
C SER A 71 -0.58 0.54 4.69
N THR A 72 -0.40 -0.24 5.76
CA THR A 72 -1.44 -1.12 6.35
C THR A 72 -2.05 -0.51 7.62
N ALA A 73 -1.65 0.72 7.99
CA ALA A 73 -2.12 1.38 9.21
C ALA A 73 -3.53 1.96 9.07
N HIS A 74 -4.03 2.10 7.84
CA HIS A 74 -5.37 2.59 7.59
C HIS A 74 -6.40 1.45 7.57
N PRO A 75 -7.59 1.64 8.16
CA PRO A 75 -8.60 0.60 8.16
C PRO A 75 -9.19 0.40 6.76
N MET A 76 -9.02 -0.80 6.20
CA MET A 76 -9.72 -1.23 4.98
C MET A 76 -11.12 -1.74 5.31
N ASN A 77 -11.25 -2.42 6.44
CA ASN A 77 -12.48 -3.01 6.93
C ASN A 77 -12.40 -3.23 8.46
N VAL A 78 -13.39 -3.89 9.03
CA VAL A 78 -13.48 -4.17 10.48
C VAL A 78 -12.31 -5.00 11.02
N TYR A 79 -11.59 -5.74 10.17
CA TYR A 79 -10.48 -6.61 10.56
C TYR A 79 -9.15 -5.88 10.64
N SER A 80 -9.00 -4.75 9.94
CA SER A 80 -7.74 -4.00 9.92
C SER A 80 -7.27 -3.57 11.31
N LYS A 81 -8.20 -3.36 12.26
CA LYS A 81 -7.89 -3.06 13.66
C LYS A 81 -7.05 -4.13 14.37
N PHE A 82 -7.11 -5.39 13.91
CA PHE A 82 -6.36 -6.47 14.52
C PHE A 82 -4.87 -6.40 14.15
N PHE A 83 -4.53 -5.81 13.00
CA PHE A 83 -3.19 -5.79 12.41
C PHE A 83 -2.52 -4.40 12.44
N ALA A 84 -3.31 -3.33 12.52
CA ALA A 84 -2.81 -1.95 12.48
C ALA A 84 -1.70 -1.70 13.50
N GLY A 85 -0.52 -1.28 13.01
CA GLY A 85 0.65 -0.96 13.83
C GLY A 85 1.38 -2.16 14.43
N LYS A 86 0.97 -3.40 14.13
CA LYS A 86 1.55 -4.62 14.73
C LYS A 86 2.40 -5.45 13.78
N LEU A 87 2.39 -5.13 12.48
CA LEU A 87 3.13 -5.86 11.45
C LEU A 87 4.38 -5.08 11.03
N GLY A 88 5.51 -5.77 10.91
CA GLY A 88 6.80 -5.21 10.54
C GLY A 88 7.72 -6.20 9.82
N PHE A 89 8.81 -5.68 9.26
CA PHE A 89 9.84 -6.46 8.55
C PHE A 89 11.20 -5.77 8.65
N LYS A 90 11.47 -5.14 9.80
CA LYS A 90 12.74 -4.44 10.03
C LYS A 90 13.94 -5.38 9.96
N ASP A 91 13.74 -6.63 10.36
CA ASP A 91 14.66 -7.75 10.28
C ASP A 91 13.85 -9.06 10.20
N GLU A 92 14.55 -10.19 10.07
CA GLU A 92 13.92 -11.51 9.96
C GLU A 92 13.15 -11.91 11.23
N GLU A 93 13.58 -11.44 12.40
CA GLU A 93 12.89 -11.70 13.67
C GLU A 93 11.54 -10.99 13.70
N THR A 94 11.51 -9.69 13.41
CA THR A 94 10.27 -8.89 13.30
C THR A 94 9.32 -9.48 12.24
N ALA A 95 9.87 -9.99 11.13
CA ALA A 95 9.07 -10.63 10.09
C ALA A 95 8.44 -11.95 10.57
N ARG A 96 9.17 -12.78 11.33
CA ARG A 96 8.64 -14.00 11.96
C ARG A 96 7.54 -13.67 12.95
N GLU A 97 7.75 -12.70 13.84
CA GLU A 97 6.73 -12.24 14.80
C GLU A 97 5.46 -11.76 14.09
N SER A 98 5.61 -11.06 12.96
CA SER A 98 4.48 -10.61 12.15
C SER A 98 3.72 -11.78 11.53
N VAL A 99 4.42 -12.79 11.02
CA VAL A 99 3.81 -14.01 10.49
C VAL A 99 3.13 -14.81 11.60
N ASP A 100 3.72 -14.91 12.79
CA ASP A 100 3.12 -15.59 13.94
C ASP A 100 1.80 -14.93 14.36
N LEU A 101 1.77 -13.60 14.42
CA LEU A 101 0.54 -12.85 14.67
C LEU A 101 -0.51 -13.11 13.57
N ILE A 102 -0.12 -13.05 12.30
CA ILE A 102 -1.01 -13.32 11.17
C ILE A 102 -1.57 -14.74 11.27
N ASN A 103 -0.71 -15.72 11.57
CA ASN A 103 -1.09 -17.11 11.70
C ASN A 103 -2.11 -17.32 12.83
N HIS A 104 -1.81 -16.75 14.00
CA HIS A 104 -2.70 -16.82 15.15
C HIS A 104 -4.08 -16.24 14.84
N LEU A 105 -4.15 -15.07 14.21
CA LEU A 105 -5.42 -14.44 13.83
C LEU A 105 -6.16 -15.24 12.75
N TYR A 106 -5.44 -15.75 11.75
CA TYR A 106 -6.02 -16.62 10.72
C TYR A 106 -6.69 -17.85 11.35
N GLU A 107 -6.02 -18.53 12.27
CA GLU A 107 -6.54 -19.71 12.98
C GLU A 107 -7.72 -19.34 13.89
N GLN A 108 -7.66 -18.22 14.60
CA GLN A 108 -8.79 -17.70 15.39
C GLN A 108 -10.02 -17.46 14.50
N PHE A 109 -9.86 -16.83 13.34
CA PHE A 109 -10.96 -16.64 12.39
C PHE A 109 -11.46 -17.97 11.82
N ALA A 110 -10.58 -18.94 11.58
CA ALA A 110 -10.96 -20.29 11.17
C ALA A 110 -11.86 -21.01 12.18
N LEU A 111 -11.47 -20.95 13.46
CA LEU A 111 -12.25 -21.52 14.55
C LEU A 111 -13.63 -20.85 14.67
N ALA A 112 -13.70 -19.55 14.39
CA ALA A 112 -14.95 -18.80 14.36
C ALA A 112 -15.76 -18.97 13.07
N GLN A 113 -15.30 -19.79 12.11
CA GLN A 113 -15.89 -19.92 10.76
C GLN A 113 -15.98 -18.58 10.00
N ASP A 114 -15.10 -17.64 10.32
CA ASP A 114 -15.06 -16.32 9.73
C ASP A 114 -14.13 -16.30 8.50
N ARG A 115 -14.71 -16.56 7.34
CA ARG A 115 -14.00 -16.54 6.05
C ARG A 115 -13.49 -15.14 5.66
N ALA A 116 -14.21 -14.09 6.04
CA ALA A 116 -13.80 -12.71 5.73
C ALA A 116 -12.55 -12.32 6.55
N GLY A 117 -12.50 -12.74 7.81
CA GLY A 117 -11.32 -12.58 8.68
C GLY A 117 -10.11 -13.37 8.15
N GLN A 118 -10.30 -14.64 7.78
CA GLN A 118 -9.26 -15.46 7.15
C GLN A 118 -8.69 -14.80 5.88
N HIS A 119 -9.58 -14.34 4.99
CA HIS A 119 -9.20 -13.65 3.77
C HIS A 119 -8.38 -12.37 4.07
N HIS A 120 -8.79 -11.59 5.08
CA HIS A 120 -8.04 -10.40 5.46
C HIS A 120 -6.64 -10.72 5.99
N ALA A 121 -6.49 -11.79 6.77
CA ALA A 121 -5.19 -12.24 7.25
C ALA A 121 -4.25 -12.66 6.09
N LEU A 122 -4.78 -13.38 5.09
CA LEU A 122 -4.04 -13.71 3.86
C LEU A 122 -3.62 -12.45 3.10
N ALA A 123 -4.53 -11.48 2.95
CA ALA A 123 -4.23 -10.21 2.28
C ALA A 123 -3.14 -9.41 3.03
N MET A 124 -3.13 -9.44 4.36
CA MET A 124 -2.07 -8.82 5.16
C MET A 124 -0.72 -9.50 4.94
N ALA A 125 -0.66 -10.82 4.92
CA ALA A 125 0.58 -11.53 4.61
C ALA A 125 1.12 -11.18 3.22
N LEU A 126 0.26 -11.14 2.20
CA LEU A 126 0.64 -10.75 0.84
C LEU A 126 1.16 -9.31 0.79
N THR A 127 0.46 -8.39 1.46
CA THR A 127 0.87 -6.97 1.54
C THR A 127 2.26 -6.85 2.18
N MET A 128 2.52 -7.58 3.25
CA MET A 128 3.82 -7.54 3.94
C MET A 128 4.94 -8.18 3.11
N PHE A 129 4.64 -9.29 2.42
CA PHE A 129 5.55 -9.91 1.45
C PHE A 129 5.99 -8.91 0.38
N ASP A 130 5.03 -8.27 -0.27
CA ASP A 130 5.28 -7.33 -1.36
C ASP A 130 6.07 -6.11 -0.89
N ARG A 131 5.71 -5.54 0.27
CA ARG A 131 6.43 -4.42 0.88
C ARG A 131 7.89 -4.76 1.23
N ALA A 132 8.14 -5.93 1.83
CA ALA A 132 9.49 -6.38 2.14
C ALA A 132 10.30 -6.61 0.84
N ARG A 133 9.70 -7.26 -0.17
CA ARG A 133 10.35 -7.54 -1.45
C ARG A 133 10.74 -6.26 -2.18
N TRP A 134 9.84 -5.28 -2.28
CA TRP A 134 10.08 -4.04 -3.02
C TRP A 134 10.99 -3.05 -2.30
N THR A 135 11.26 -3.28 -1.01
CA THR A 135 12.26 -2.55 -0.23
C THR A 135 13.60 -3.30 -0.13
N SER A 136 13.83 -4.27 -1.03
CA SER A 136 15.05 -5.07 -1.12
C SER A 136 15.36 -5.93 0.11
N LYS A 137 14.34 -6.26 0.92
CA LYS A 137 14.41 -7.13 2.10
C LYS A 137 13.98 -8.56 1.75
N GLY A 138 14.79 -9.18 0.89
CA GLY A 138 14.45 -10.47 0.27
C GLY A 138 14.34 -11.63 1.27
N ARG A 139 15.13 -11.62 2.35
CA ARG A 139 15.08 -12.67 3.38
C ARG A 139 13.80 -12.57 4.20
N GLU A 140 13.44 -11.37 4.62
CA GLU A 140 12.20 -11.07 5.33
C GLU A 140 10.98 -11.37 4.46
N ALA A 141 11.01 -11.00 3.18
CA ALA A 141 9.98 -11.38 2.22
C ALA A 141 9.83 -12.90 2.09
N GLY A 142 10.94 -13.65 2.17
CA GLY A 142 10.94 -15.11 2.15
C GLY A 142 10.04 -15.72 3.22
N ILE A 143 10.05 -15.15 4.43
CA ILE A 143 9.25 -15.64 5.56
C ILE A 143 7.75 -15.51 5.29
N PHE A 144 7.29 -14.34 4.82
CA PHE A 144 5.89 -14.15 4.44
C PHE A 144 5.48 -15.05 3.28
N ARG A 145 6.36 -15.21 2.28
CA ARG A 145 6.11 -16.08 1.11
C ARG A 145 5.94 -17.53 1.52
N GLU A 146 6.81 -18.06 2.38
CA GLU A 146 6.76 -19.44 2.84
C GLU A 146 5.43 -19.74 3.55
N TRP A 147 4.98 -18.83 4.41
CA TRP A 147 3.69 -18.94 5.08
C TRP A 147 2.52 -18.93 4.08
N LEU A 148 2.52 -18.00 3.11
CA LEU A 148 1.48 -17.92 2.08
C LEU A 148 1.42 -19.19 1.23
N LEU A 149 2.56 -19.69 0.78
CA LEU A 149 2.62 -20.92 -0.02
C LEU A 149 2.07 -22.12 0.75
N LYS A 150 2.40 -22.23 2.03
CA LYS A 150 1.83 -23.28 2.89
C LYS A 150 0.30 -23.20 2.91
N ARG A 151 -0.27 -22.02 3.19
CA ARG A 151 -1.73 -21.83 3.27
C ARG A 151 -2.46 -22.04 1.94
N LEU A 152 -1.88 -21.60 0.84
CA LEU A 152 -2.46 -21.83 -0.50
C LEU A 152 -2.41 -23.31 -0.91
N ASN A 153 -1.35 -24.03 -0.53
CA ASN A 153 -1.25 -25.45 -0.79
C ASN A 153 -2.24 -26.27 0.06
N GLU A 154 -2.45 -25.88 1.33
CA GLU A 154 -3.46 -26.50 2.20
C GLU A 154 -4.87 -26.37 1.60
N ALA A 155 -5.25 -25.17 1.14
CA ALA A 155 -6.55 -24.95 0.50
C ALA A 155 -6.74 -25.84 -0.75
N ARG A 156 -5.69 -26.01 -1.57
CA ARG A 156 -5.74 -26.89 -2.73
C ARG A 156 -6.01 -28.35 -2.35
N LEU A 157 -5.41 -28.83 -1.25
CA LEU A 157 -5.62 -30.20 -0.79
C LEU A 157 -7.05 -30.41 -0.28
N GLU A 158 -7.61 -29.43 0.43
CA GLU A 158 -9.01 -29.47 0.87
C GLU A 158 -9.98 -29.59 -0.34
N ASP A 159 -9.75 -28.82 -1.40
CA ASP A 159 -10.56 -28.89 -2.63
C ASP A 159 -10.46 -30.26 -3.32
N GLU A 160 -9.24 -30.82 -3.44
CA GLU A 160 -9.00 -32.15 -4.04
C GLU A 160 -9.64 -33.29 -3.23
N GLU A 161 -9.71 -33.17 -1.90
CA GLU A 161 -10.37 -34.16 -1.04
C GLU A 161 -11.90 -34.11 -1.18
N VAL A 162 -12.48 -32.91 -1.25
CA VAL A 162 -13.92 -32.72 -1.47
C VAL A 162 -14.33 -33.31 -2.83
N GLU A 163 -13.57 -33.04 -3.89
CA GLU A 163 -13.86 -33.55 -5.23
C GLU A 163 -13.85 -35.09 -5.27
N LYS A 164 -12.87 -35.74 -4.62
CA LYS A 164 -12.81 -37.21 -4.53
C LYS A 164 -14.04 -37.80 -3.83
N LEU A 165 -14.45 -37.21 -2.71
CA LEU A 165 -15.62 -37.67 -1.95
C LEU A 165 -16.91 -37.56 -2.77
N GLU A 166 -17.07 -36.49 -3.55
CA GLU A 166 -18.23 -36.31 -4.43
C GLU A 166 -18.24 -37.32 -5.60
N THR A 167 -17.07 -37.62 -6.15
CA THR A 167 -16.92 -38.60 -7.24
C THR A 167 -17.24 -40.02 -6.76
N ASP A 168 -16.76 -40.39 -5.57
CA ASP A 168 -17.00 -41.70 -4.95
C ASP A 168 -18.47 -41.87 -4.55
N ALA A 169 -19.11 -40.83 -4.01
CA ALA A 169 -20.54 -40.85 -3.66
C ALA A 169 -21.44 -41.00 -4.90
N SER A 170 -21.07 -40.37 -6.01
CA SER A 170 -21.78 -40.47 -7.29
C SER A 170 -21.61 -41.83 -7.96
N SER A 171 -20.45 -42.46 -7.77
CA SER A 171 -20.14 -43.81 -8.30
C SER A 171 -20.84 -44.94 -7.54
N ALA A 172 -21.27 -44.70 -6.29
CA ALA A 172 -21.96 -45.68 -5.45
C ALA A 172 -23.49 -45.76 -5.70
N HIS A 173 -24.06 -44.83 -6.49
CA HIS A 173 -25.50 -44.73 -6.77
C HIS A 173 -25.87 -45.05 -8.24
N GLY A 174 -24.93 -45.52 -9.05
CA GLY A 174 -25.15 -46.00 -10.42
C GLY A 174 -24.93 -47.50 -10.55
#